data_AF-M0CV84-F1
#
_entry.id   AF-M0CV84-F1
#
_cell.length_a   1.000
_cell.length_b   1.000
_cell.length_c   1.000
_cell.angle_alpha   90.00
_cell.angle_beta   90.00
_cell.angle_gamma   90.00
#
_symmetry.space_group_name_H-M   'P 1'
#
loop_
_entity.id
_entity.type
_entity.pdbx_description
1 polymer ?
#
loop_
_entity_poly.entity_id
_entity_poly.type
_entity_poly.pdbx_seq_one_letter_code
_entity_poly.pdbx_strand_id
1 'polypeptide(L)'
;MDWGGFAFVFAAGLVTALATGLGAVPFFFVRDVSDRWNVALWGVASGIMLSASVFGLVLEALSPSVRVSLAGVSVSAVPTRTLLLLGAGLLAGVLLVVVAHRVIEGAEVNPRQYEEADFRKLLLILGVLTVHSFPEGVAVGVAFADLGLDGGLRVLGVAVPLLAVFMTVAISVHNVPEGVAISIPLRSMGVSNPRLVWWSVFSSLPQPVGAVAAFYFVRVAREFLPVGFGFAAGAMIYLVLAEFVPEAFERGADLPNGGRTELFAGIAAGAAVMVPLLFV
;
A
#
# COMPACT_ATOMS: atom_id res chain seq x y z
N MET A 1 -17.14 5.33 22.90
CA MET A 1 -16.18 4.96 21.84
C MET A 1 -16.27 3.46 21.64
N ASP A 2 -16.47 3.02 20.40
CA ASP A 2 -16.48 1.60 20.03
C ASP A 2 -15.04 1.07 19.97
N TRP A 3 -14.49 0.73 21.14
CA TRP A 3 -13.13 0.19 21.25
C TRP A 3 -12.95 -1.13 20.50
N GLY A 4 -14.03 -1.90 20.31
CA GLY A 4 -14.01 -3.15 19.55
C GLY A 4 -13.70 -2.91 18.08
N GLY A 5 -14.38 -1.95 17.45
CA GLY A 5 -14.11 -1.55 16.07
C GLY A 5 -12.68 -1.06 15.85
N PHE A 6 -12.16 -0.19 16.73
CA PHE A 6 -10.78 0.29 16.64
C PHE A 6 -9.75 -0.83 16.78
N ALA A 7 -9.94 -1.75 17.73
CA ALA A 7 -9.05 -2.90 17.90
C ALA A 7 -9.08 -3.83 16.67
N PHE A 8 -10.25 -4.02 16.06
CA PHE A 8 -10.40 -4.82 14.85
C PHE A 8 -9.62 -4.19 13.67
N VAL A 9 -9.79 -2.89 13.44
CA VAL A 9 -9.08 -2.18 12.37
C VAL A 9 -7.57 -2.12 12.62
N PHE A 10 -7.16 -1.93 13.87
CA PHE A 10 -5.75 -2.02 14.25
C PHE A 10 -5.18 -3.40 13.92
N ALA A 11 -5.90 -4.47 14.27
CA ALA A 11 -5.49 -5.84 13.97
C ALA A 11 -5.41 -6.08 12.45
N ALA A 12 -6.34 -5.55 11.66
CA ALA A 12 -6.30 -5.64 10.21
C ALA A 12 -5.05 -4.95 9.63
N GLY A 13 -4.73 -3.73 10.06
CA GLY A 13 -3.49 -3.05 9.66
C GLY A 13 -2.22 -3.73 10.20
N LEU A 14 -2.29 -4.40 11.35
CA LEU A 14 -1.17 -5.18 11.86
C LEU A 14 -0.94 -6.43 11.00
N VAL A 15 -2.00 -7.07 10.52
CA VAL A 15 -1.89 -8.20 9.58
C VAL A 15 -1.18 -7.78 8.30
N THR A 16 -1.50 -6.60 7.74
CA THR A 16 -0.79 -6.10 6.55
C THR A 16 0.68 -5.83 6.86
N ALA A 17 1.01 -5.27 8.03
CA ALA A 17 2.40 -5.00 8.42
C ALA A 17 3.21 -6.30 8.64
N LEU A 18 2.57 -7.32 9.22
CA LEU A 18 3.17 -8.65 9.37
C LEU A 18 3.40 -9.33 8.02
N ALA A 19 2.53 -9.09 7.03
CA ALA A 19 2.71 -9.61 5.68
C ALA A 19 3.99 -9.08 5.01
N THR A 20 4.38 -7.83 5.29
CA THR A 20 5.69 -7.29 4.87
C THR A 20 6.85 -8.12 5.43
N GLY A 21 6.76 -8.54 6.69
CA GLY A 21 7.72 -9.45 7.31
C GLY A 21 7.83 -10.81 6.61
N LEU A 22 6.74 -11.31 6.03
CA LEU A 22 6.75 -12.58 5.28
C LEU A 22 7.62 -12.50 4.03
N GLY A 23 7.77 -11.32 3.43
CA GLY A 23 8.68 -11.09 2.30
C GLY A 23 10.16 -11.37 2.62
N ALA A 24 10.56 -11.32 3.89
CA ALA A 24 11.93 -11.64 4.30
C ALA A 24 12.17 -13.15 4.50
N VAL A 25 11.11 -13.97 4.60
CA VAL A 25 11.19 -15.42 4.87
C VAL A 25 11.97 -16.21 3.81
N PRO A 26 11.85 -15.94 2.49
CA PRO A 26 12.63 -16.66 1.48
C PRO A 26 14.13 -16.65 1.74
N PHE A 27 14.68 -15.58 2.32
CA PHE A 27 16.13 -15.44 2.57
C PHE A 27 16.69 -16.38 3.65
N PHE A 28 15.82 -17.10 4.39
CA PHE A 28 16.23 -18.22 5.24
C PHE A 28 16.63 -19.46 4.45
N PHE A 29 16.11 -19.61 3.24
CA PHE A 29 16.29 -20.79 2.40
C PHE A 29 17.14 -20.48 1.16
N VAL A 30 17.08 -19.24 0.67
CA VAL A 30 17.84 -18.80 -0.51
C VAL A 30 18.88 -17.74 -0.17
N ARG A 31 19.97 -17.74 -0.93
CA ARG A 31 21.05 -16.75 -0.78
C ARG A 31 20.75 -15.42 -1.46
N ASP A 32 19.99 -15.45 -2.54
CA ASP A 32 19.66 -14.28 -3.31
C ASP A 32 18.35 -14.48 -4.10
N VAL A 33 17.75 -13.39 -4.55
CA VAL A 33 16.59 -13.37 -5.45
C VAL A 33 17.05 -12.73 -6.75
N SER A 34 16.92 -13.44 -7.87
CA SER A 34 17.38 -12.91 -9.16
C SER A 34 16.61 -11.66 -9.56
N ASP A 35 17.28 -10.77 -10.31
CA ASP A 35 16.67 -9.53 -10.80
C ASP A 35 15.38 -9.78 -11.57
N ARG A 36 15.33 -10.88 -12.33
CA ARG A 36 14.12 -11.32 -13.03
C ARG A 36 12.91 -11.49 -12.10
N TRP A 37 13.12 -12.12 -10.94
CA TRP A 37 12.08 -12.29 -9.94
C TRP A 37 11.78 -10.97 -9.23
N ASN A 38 12.78 -10.15 -8.93
CA ASN A 38 12.56 -8.83 -8.31
C ASN A 38 11.69 -7.94 -9.20
N VAL A 39 11.98 -7.86 -10.50
CA VAL A 39 11.20 -7.07 -11.47
C VAL A 39 9.77 -7.62 -11.59
N ALA A 40 9.60 -8.95 -11.65
CA ALA A 40 8.27 -9.55 -11.69
C ALA A 40 7.46 -9.27 -10.42
N LEU A 41 8.09 -9.37 -9.24
CA LEU A 41 7.47 -9.09 -7.95
C LEU A 41 7.06 -7.62 -7.84
N TRP A 42 7.93 -6.68 -8.24
CA TRP A 42 7.59 -5.26 -8.34
C TRP A 42 6.43 -4.99 -9.29
N GLY A 43 6.38 -5.70 -10.42
CA GLY A 43 5.26 -5.64 -11.35
C GLY A 43 3.95 -6.11 -10.71
N VAL A 44 3.94 -7.26 -10.04
CA VAL A 44 2.77 -7.77 -9.32
C VAL A 44 2.31 -6.76 -8.26
N ALA A 45 3.25 -6.26 -7.45
CA ALA A 45 2.99 -5.28 -6.41
C ALA A 45 2.36 -4.01 -7.01
N SER A 46 2.93 -3.47 -8.09
CA SER A 46 2.44 -2.30 -8.81
C SER A 46 1.04 -2.52 -9.39
N GLY A 47 0.78 -3.68 -10.00
CA GLY A 47 -0.53 -4.03 -10.54
C GLY A 47 -1.61 -4.09 -9.45
N ILE A 48 -1.31 -4.74 -8.32
CA ILE A 48 -2.21 -4.79 -7.16
C ILE A 48 -2.48 -3.39 -6.63
N MET A 49 -1.44 -2.58 -6.43
CA MET A 49 -1.56 -1.25 -5.83
C MET A 49 -2.32 -0.26 -6.73
N LEU A 50 -2.06 -0.26 -8.04
CA LEU A 50 -2.81 0.55 -9.00
C LEU A 50 -4.28 0.12 -9.06
N SER A 51 -4.56 -1.18 -9.13
CA SER A 51 -5.94 -1.69 -9.16
C SER A 51 -6.68 -1.45 -7.84
N ALA A 52 -6.03 -1.59 -6.68
CA ALA A 52 -6.61 -1.21 -5.38
C ALA A 52 -6.96 0.27 -5.36
N SER A 53 -6.06 1.14 -5.86
CA SER A 53 -6.26 2.58 -5.89
C SER A 53 -7.43 2.99 -6.78
N VAL A 54 -7.56 2.37 -7.95
CA VAL A 54 -8.65 2.68 -8.88
C VAL A 54 -9.95 2.00 -8.44
N PHE A 55 -9.96 0.69 -8.27
CA PHE A 55 -11.17 -0.10 -8.05
C PHE A 55 -11.65 -0.04 -6.60
N GLY A 56 -10.74 -0.15 -5.64
CA GLY A 56 -11.08 -0.20 -4.22
C GLY A 56 -11.17 1.16 -3.53
N LEU A 57 -10.66 2.23 -4.14
CA LEU A 57 -10.66 3.56 -3.51
C LEU A 57 -11.35 4.62 -4.38
N VAL A 58 -10.89 4.86 -5.60
CA VAL A 58 -11.49 5.89 -6.48
C VAL A 58 -12.92 5.53 -6.88
N LEU A 59 -13.18 4.30 -7.34
CA LEU A 59 -14.53 3.88 -7.67
C LEU A 59 -15.42 3.80 -6.43
N GLU A 60 -14.88 3.41 -5.27
CA GLU A 60 -15.64 3.42 -4.02
C GLU A 60 -16.09 4.83 -3.64
N ALA A 61 -15.20 5.83 -3.75
CA ALA A 61 -15.57 7.24 -3.51
C ALA A 61 -16.69 7.73 -4.46
N LEU A 62 -16.82 7.09 -5.62
CA LEU A 62 -17.83 7.38 -6.64
C LEU A 62 -19.03 6.42 -6.58
N SER A 63 -19.06 5.43 -5.69
CA SER A 63 -20.10 4.38 -5.61
C SER A 63 -21.55 4.88 -5.46
N PRO A 64 -21.81 6.10 -4.92
CA PRO A 64 -23.16 6.68 -4.98
C PRO A 64 -23.64 7.03 -6.38
N SER A 65 -22.74 7.15 -7.37
CA SER A 65 -23.05 7.58 -8.74
C SER A 65 -22.50 6.68 -9.84
N VAL A 66 -21.48 5.89 -9.56
CA VAL A 66 -20.87 4.94 -10.50
C VAL A 66 -20.90 3.57 -9.85
N ARG A 67 -21.63 2.63 -10.42
CA ARG A 67 -21.64 1.24 -9.94
C ARG A 67 -21.27 0.30 -11.06
N VAL A 68 -20.31 -0.57 -10.79
CA VAL A 68 -19.90 -1.64 -11.68
C VAL A 68 -20.51 -2.94 -11.18
N SER A 69 -21.14 -3.69 -12.07
CA SER A 69 -21.77 -4.97 -11.74
C SER A 69 -21.63 -5.93 -12.92
N LEU A 70 -21.92 -7.21 -12.70
CA LEU A 70 -21.97 -8.21 -13.77
C LEU A 70 -23.04 -7.89 -14.83
N ALA A 71 -24.08 -7.13 -14.46
CA ALA A 71 -25.15 -6.70 -15.37
C ALA A 71 -24.74 -5.48 -16.23
N GLY A 72 -23.56 -4.90 -16.00
CA GLY A 72 -23.06 -3.71 -16.68
C GLY A 72 -22.68 -2.58 -15.72
N VAL A 73 -22.34 -1.43 -16.29
CA VAL A 73 -21.95 -0.22 -15.56
C VAL A 73 -23.13 0.76 -15.54
N SER A 74 -23.56 1.17 -14.35
CA SER A 74 -24.52 2.26 -14.18
C SER A 74 -23.81 3.53 -13.76
N VAL A 75 -24.10 4.62 -14.47
CA VAL A 75 -23.51 5.94 -14.22
C VAL A 75 -24.64 6.96 -14.13
N SER A 76 -24.72 7.65 -12.99
CA SER A 76 -25.56 8.83 -12.80
C SER A 76 -24.70 10.08 -12.70
N ALA A 77 -25.35 11.25 -12.65
CA ALA A 77 -24.64 12.51 -12.46
C ALA A 77 -23.87 12.48 -11.13
N VAL A 78 -22.53 12.60 -11.22
CA VAL A 78 -21.67 12.69 -10.04
C VAL A 78 -21.77 14.11 -9.47
N PRO A 79 -22.12 14.30 -8.18
CA PRO A 79 -22.13 15.62 -7.58
C PRO A 79 -20.76 16.29 -7.67
N THR A 80 -20.72 17.56 -8.08
CA THR A 80 -19.46 18.33 -8.17
C THR A 80 -18.70 18.32 -6.85
N ARG A 81 -19.40 18.36 -5.71
CA ARG A 81 -18.82 18.25 -4.37
C ARG A 81 -17.99 16.97 -4.21
N THR A 82 -18.51 15.81 -4.64
CA THR A 82 -17.81 14.54 -4.54
C THR A 82 -16.51 14.56 -5.35
N LEU A 83 -16.54 15.08 -6.58
CA LEU A 83 -15.36 15.22 -7.41
C LEU A 83 -14.31 16.16 -6.79
N LEU A 84 -14.74 17.27 -6.20
CA LEU A 84 -13.84 18.21 -5.52
C LEU A 84 -13.19 17.58 -4.29
N LEU A 85 -13.95 16.84 -3.48
CA LEU A 85 -13.44 16.16 -2.30
C LEU A 85 -12.47 15.03 -2.67
N LEU A 86 -12.84 14.20 -3.65
CA LEU A 86 -11.97 13.14 -4.18
C LEU A 86 -10.67 13.73 -4.76
N GLY A 87 -10.78 14.77 -5.59
CA GLY A 87 -9.65 15.46 -6.19
C GLY A 87 -8.73 16.11 -5.14
N ALA A 88 -9.31 16.76 -4.13
CA ALA A 88 -8.55 17.30 -3.01
C ALA A 88 -7.83 16.21 -2.21
N GLY A 89 -8.49 15.07 -1.97
CA GLY A 89 -7.87 13.90 -1.37
C GLY A 89 -6.69 13.40 -2.20
N LEU A 90 -6.89 13.12 -3.49
CA LEU A 90 -5.85 12.68 -4.43
C LEU A 90 -4.62 13.59 -4.37
N LEU A 91 -4.82 14.91 -4.49
CA LEU A 91 -3.75 15.89 -4.43
C LEU A 91 -3.05 15.92 -3.06
N ALA A 92 -3.80 15.80 -1.96
CA ALA A 92 -3.22 15.75 -0.63
C ALA A 92 -2.37 14.48 -0.40
N GLY A 93 -2.81 13.34 -0.94
CA GLY A 93 -2.05 12.09 -0.92
C GLY A 93 -0.74 12.20 -1.69
N VAL A 94 -0.78 12.71 -2.92
CA VAL A 94 0.42 12.99 -3.73
C VAL A 94 1.35 13.95 -2.99
N LEU A 95 0.79 15.05 -2.46
CA LEU A 95 1.57 16.06 -1.75
C LEU A 95 2.25 15.50 -0.51
N LEU A 96 1.59 14.62 0.26
CA LEU A 96 2.20 13.96 1.41
C LEU A 96 3.48 13.24 0.97
N VAL A 97 3.39 12.38 -0.05
CA VAL A 97 4.52 11.56 -0.48
C VAL A 97 5.64 12.45 -1.02
N VAL A 98 5.33 13.42 -1.88
CA VAL A 98 6.31 14.37 -2.44
C VAL A 98 7.02 15.16 -1.34
N VAL A 99 6.28 15.71 -0.39
CA VAL A 99 6.85 16.53 0.70
C VAL A 99 7.69 15.66 1.61
N ALA A 100 7.19 14.48 1.98
CA ALA A 100 7.90 13.56 2.84
C ALA A 100 9.22 13.10 2.19
N HIS A 101 9.21 12.77 0.91
CA HIS A 101 10.41 12.44 0.14
C HIS A 101 11.43 13.58 0.18
N ARG A 102 11.00 14.82 -0.14
CA ARG A 102 11.88 16.01 -0.08
C ARG A 102 12.44 16.30 1.31
N VAL A 103 11.66 16.08 2.37
CA VAL A 103 12.10 16.29 3.75
C VAL A 103 13.15 15.24 4.15
N ILE A 104 12.95 13.99 3.75
CA ILE A 104 13.87 12.89 4.08
C ILE A 104 15.17 12.99 3.27
N GLU A 105 15.09 13.30 1.97
CA GLU A 105 16.28 13.53 1.13
C GLU A 105 17.04 14.80 1.53
N GLY A 106 16.31 15.89 1.83
CA GLY A 106 16.87 17.18 2.24
C GLY A 106 17.55 17.15 3.62
N ALA A 107 17.39 16.08 4.39
CA ALA A 107 18.11 15.84 5.64
C ALA A 107 19.57 15.40 5.39
N GLU A 108 20.20 15.90 4.32
CA GLU A 108 21.51 15.48 3.79
C GLU A 108 22.54 15.13 4.88
N VAL A 109 23.05 13.92 4.75
CA VAL A 109 24.06 13.28 5.58
C VAL A 109 25.44 13.71 5.10
N ASN A 110 26.21 14.42 5.94
CA ASN A 110 27.65 14.61 5.74
C ASN A 110 28.38 13.25 5.76
N PRO A 111 28.97 12.77 4.65
CA PRO A 111 29.47 11.40 4.52
C PRO A 111 30.94 11.24 4.95
N ARG A 112 31.32 11.78 6.12
CA ARG A 112 32.72 11.75 6.59
C ARG A 112 33.06 10.72 7.68
N GLN A 113 32.15 9.81 8.04
CA GLN A 113 32.43 8.76 9.03
C GLN A 113 31.91 7.40 8.53
N TYR A 114 32.85 6.50 8.19
CA TYR A 114 32.58 5.24 7.50
C TYR A 114 31.85 4.19 8.36
N GLU A 115 31.84 4.28 9.69
CA GLU A 115 31.01 3.41 10.56
C GLU A 115 29.57 3.91 10.73
N GLU A 116 29.33 5.21 10.56
CA GLU A 116 28.00 5.82 10.73
C GLU A 116 27.18 5.85 9.43
N ALA A 117 27.82 5.55 8.29
CA ALA A 117 27.22 5.57 6.97
C ALA A 117 26.19 4.45 6.77
N ASP A 118 26.46 3.24 7.27
CA ASP A 118 25.53 2.11 7.13
C ASP A 118 24.30 2.29 8.02
N PHE A 119 24.46 2.74 9.27
CA PHE A 119 23.32 3.01 10.16
C PHE A 119 22.43 4.15 9.63
N ARG A 120 23.02 5.24 9.13
CA ARG A 120 22.24 6.34 8.55
C ARG A 120 21.52 5.94 7.27
N LYS A 121 22.14 5.15 6.39
CA LYS A 121 21.47 4.59 5.20
C LYS A 121 20.28 3.72 5.61
N LEU A 122 20.44 2.86 6.61
CA LEU A 122 19.35 2.04 7.14
C LEU A 122 18.20 2.92 7.65
N LEU A 123 18.50 3.98 8.40
CA LEU A 123 17.49 4.92 8.90
C LEU A 123 16.79 5.70 7.78
N LEU A 124 17.51 6.12 6.74
CA LEU A 124 16.93 6.80 5.58
C LEU A 124 16.00 5.86 4.81
N ILE A 125 16.47 4.65 4.48
CA ILE A 125 15.66 3.61 3.85
C ILE A 125 14.40 3.38 4.67
N LEU A 126 14.55 3.17 5.98
CA LEU A 126 13.43 2.91 6.88
C LEU A 126 12.48 4.10 6.98
N GLY A 127 12.98 5.33 7.00
CA GLY A 127 12.18 6.55 7.03
C GLY A 127 11.35 6.73 5.76
N VAL A 128 11.96 6.52 4.59
CA VAL A 128 11.25 6.55 3.30
C VAL A 128 10.14 5.49 3.30
N LEU A 129 10.46 4.24 3.64
CA LEU A 129 9.49 3.14 3.66
C LEU A 129 8.37 3.33 4.70
N THR A 130 8.67 3.97 5.83
CA THR A 130 7.66 4.35 6.84
C THR A 130 6.60 5.27 6.23
N VAL A 131 7.01 6.21 5.38
CA VAL A 131 6.08 7.12 4.69
C VAL A 131 5.25 6.38 3.66
N HIS A 132 5.80 5.35 3.00
CA HIS A 132 5.08 4.54 2.02
C HIS A 132 3.96 3.71 2.64
N SER A 133 4.25 3.12 3.80
CA SER A 133 3.35 2.26 4.55
C SER A 133 2.18 3.05 5.18
N PHE A 134 2.28 4.37 5.34
CA PHE A 134 1.20 5.16 5.94
C PHE A 134 -0.07 5.26 5.05
N PRO A 135 0.01 5.66 3.76
CA PRO A 135 -1.11 5.61 2.81
C PRO A 135 -1.83 4.26 2.73
N GLU A 136 -1.10 3.15 2.77
CA GLU A 136 -1.68 1.80 2.78
C GLU A 136 -2.50 1.56 4.05
N GLY A 137 -1.98 1.98 5.20
CA GLY A 137 -2.75 2.02 6.44
C GLY A 137 -4.04 2.81 6.28
N VAL A 138 -3.96 4.01 5.71
CA VAL A 138 -5.15 4.82 5.44
C VAL A 138 -6.13 4.10 4.52
N ALA A 139 -5.65 3.42 3.46
CA ALA A 139 -6.46 2.62 2.55
C ALA A 139 -7.23 1.52 3.27
N VAL A 140 -6.57 0.80 4.19
CA VAL A 140 -7.24 -0.19 5.06
C VAL A 140 -8.30 0.52 5.91
N GLY A 141 -7.95 1.58 6.64
CA GLY A 141 -8.85 2.26 7.55
C GLY A 141 -10.10 2.86 6.90
N VAL A 142 -9.98 3.47 5.72
CA VAL A 142 -11.14 4.01 4.98
C VAL A 142 -12.05 2.89 4.45
N ALA A 143 -11.49 1.74 4.05
CA ALA A 143 -12.29 0.59 3.61
C ALA A 143 -13.15 0.00 4.73
N PHE A 144 -12.76 0.21 5.99
CA PHE A 144 -13.53 -0.18 7.18
C PHE A 144 -14.62 0.84 7.58
N ALA A 145 -14.90 1.90 6.81
CA ALA A 145 -15.84 2.96 7.21
C ALA A 145 -17.20 2.47 7.72
N ASP A 146 -17.71 1.39 7.12
CA ASP A 146 -19.00 0.77 7.43
C ASP A 146 -18.92 -0.45 8.36
N LEU A 147 -17.80 -0.62 9.08
CA LEU A 147 -17.65 -1.68 10.08
C LEU A 147 -18.79 -1.64 11.13
N GLY A 148 -19.41 -2.80 11.34
CA GLY A 148 -20.51 -3.00 12.28
C GLY A 148 -21.86 -2.49 11.79
N LEU A 149 -21.96 -2.00 10.54
CA LEU A 149 -23.24 -1.69 9.90
C LEU A 149 -23.80 -2.91 9.17
N ASP A 150 -25.07 -2.84 8.78
CA ASP A 150 -25.72 -3.92 8.03
C ASP A 150 -25.05 -4.15 6.66
N GLY A 151 -24.79 -5.41 6.34
CA GLY A 151 -24.09 -5.83 5.12
C GLY A 151 -22.68 -6.37 5.39
N GLY A 152 -22.10 -7.02 4.38
CA GLY A 152 -20.75 -7.60 4.47
C GLY A 152 -20.67 -8.98 5.13
N LEU A 153 -19.44 -9.41 5.42
CA LEU A 153 -19.12 -10.73 5.96
C LEU A 153 -19.09 -10.69 7.49
N ARG A 154 -19.70 -11.67 8.16
CA ARG A 154 -19.61 -11.78 9.63
C ARG A 154 -18.29 -12.44 10.04
N VAL A 155 -17.42 -11.66 10.66
CA VAL A 155 -16.11 -12.11 11.18
C VAL A 155 -16.05 -11.79 12.66
N LEU A 156 -15.81 -12.81 13.50
CA LEU A 156 -15.77 -12.68 14.96
C LEU A 156 -17.03 -11.99 15.56
N GLY A 157 -18.19 -12.21 14.95
CA GLY A 157 -19.46 -11.60 15.36
C GLY A 157 -19.68 -10.16 14.91
N VAL A 158 -18.73 -9.55 14.19
CA VAL A 158 -18.83 -8.20 13.63
C VAL A 158 -19.11 -8.27 12.13
N ALA A 159 -19.99 -7.41 11.64
CA ALA A 159 -20.24 -7.25 10.21
C ALA A 159 -19.11 -6.43 9.58
N VAL A 160 -18.30 -7.06 8.72
CA VAL A 160 -17.13 -6.48 8.08
C VAL A 160 -17.44 -6.17 6.61
N PRO A 161 -17.23 -4.92 6.15
CA PRO A 161 -17.42 -4.57 4.75
C PRO A 161 -16.59 -5.45 3.83
N LEU A 162 -17.17 -5.89 2.72
CA LEU A 162 -16.47 -6.76 1.77
C LEU A 162 -15.23 -6.05 1.20
N LEU A 163 -15.33 -4.74 0.94
CA LEU A 163 -14.21 -3.91 0.54
C LEU A 163 -13.06 -3.96 1.56
N ALA A 164 -13.35 -3.89 2.85
CA ALA A 164 -12.35 -3.97 3.91
C ALA A 164 -11.59 -5.31 3.89
N VAL A 165 -12.31 -6.42 3.69
CA VAL A 165 -11.71 -7.75 3.58
C VAL A 165 -10.78 -7.81 2.36
N PHE A 166 -11.27 -7.41 1.19
CA PHE A 166 -10.47 -7.45 -0.03
C PHE A 166 -9.27 -6.52 0.03
N MET A 167 -9.43 -5.28 0.52
CA MET A 167 -8.32 -4.32 0.65
C MET A 167 -7.26 -4.82 1.63
N THR A 168 -7.66 -5.39 2.78
CA THR A 168 -6.70 -5.97 3.75
C THR A 168 -5.92 -7.12 3.12
N VAL A 169 -6.60 -8.01 2.38
CA VAL A 169 -5.94 -9.14 1.70
C VAL A 169 -5.03 -8.64 0.58
N ALA A 170 -5.51 -7.73 -0.27
CA ALA A 170 -4.76 -7.20 -1.39
C ALA A 170 -3.47 -6.49 -0.94
N ILE A 171 -3.58 -5.63 0.07
CA ILE A 171 -2.41 -4.95 0.66
C ILE A 171 -1.48 -5.99 1.31
N SER A 172 -2.00 -6.98 2.02
CA SER A 172 -1.15 -8.06 2.56
C SER A 172 -0.38 -8.80 1.46
N VAL A 173 -1.01 -9.10 0.32
CA VAL A 173 -0.36 -9.76 -0.82
C VAL A 173 0.67 -8.84 -1.48
N HIS A 174 0.40 -7.54 -1.60
CA HIS A 174 1.32 -6.53 -2.10
C HIS A 174 2.58 -6.40 -1.22
N ASN A 175 2.39 -6.43 0.09
CA ASN A 175 3.46 -6.22 1.06
C ASN A 175 4.50 -7.35 1.06
N VAL A 176 4.16 -8.55 0.58
CA VAL A 176 5.14 -9.65 0.48
C VAL A 176 6.27 -9.31 -0.52
N PRO A 177 5.98 -8.96 -1.79
CA PRO A 177 6.95 -8.34 -2.71
C PRO A 177 7.74 -7.18 -2.10
N GLU A 178 7.07 -6.25 -1.43
CA GLU A 178 7.72 -5.10 -0.80
C GLU A 178 8.73 -5.55 0.27
N GLY A 179 8.34 -6.50 1.13
CA GLY A 179 9.22 -7.09 2.15
C GLY A 179 10.46 -7.75 1.58
N VAL A 180 10.36 -8.39 0.40
CA VAL A 180 11.52 -8.90 -0.35
C VAL A 180 12.43 -7.74 -0.73
N ALA A 181 11.87 -6.68 -1.32
CA ALA A 181 12.64 -5.52 -1.78
C ALA A 181 13.36 -4.79 -0.64
N ILE A 182 12.70 -4.63 0.51
CA ILE A 182 13.28 -4.04 1.73
C ILE A 182 14.43 -4.89 2.27
N SER A 183 14.30 -6.21 2.19
CA SER A 183 15.28 -7.15 2.74
C SER A 183 16.59 -7.23 1.93
N ILE A 184 16.56 -6.99 0.61
CA ILE A 184 17.74 -7.06 -0.26
C ILE A 184 18.87 -6.12 0.18
N PRO A 185 18.66 -4.79 0.29
CA PRO A 185 19.72 -3.87 0.72
C PRO A 185 20.13 -4.11 2.18
N LEU A 186 19.19 -4.44 3.07
CA LEU A 186 19.54 -4.74 4.47
C LEU A 186 20.43 -5.99 4.57
N ARG A 187 20.19 -6.99 3.73
CA ARG A 187 21.03 -8.19 3.67
C ARG A 187 22.41 -7.90 3.14
N SER A 188 22.55 -7.02 2.13
CA SER A 188 23.87 -6.63 1.61
C SER A 188 24.69 -5.85 2.65
N MET A 189 24.02 -5.21 3.62
CA MET A 189 24.61 -4.58 4.80
C MET A 189 24.92 -5.56 5.95
N GLY A 190 24.76 -6.87 5.74
CA GLY A 190 25.09 -7.92 6.72
C GLY A 190 24.05 -8.12 7.82
N VAL A 191 22.82 -7.61 7.67
CA VAL A 191 21.74 -7.83 8.63
C VAL A 191 21.30 -9.31 8.62
N SER A 192 21.25 -9.94 9.80
CA SER A 192 20.85 -11.34 9.96
C SER A 192 19.38 -11.59 9.55
N ASN A 193 19.07 -12.76 9.00
CA ASN A 193 17.72 -13.10 8.51
C ASN A 193 16.56 -12.81 9.49
N PRO A 194 16.63 -13.13 10.81
CA PRO A 194 15.55 -12.78 11.74
C PRO A 194 15.35 -11.26 11.89
N ARG A 195 16.43 -10.49 11.78
CA ARG A 195 16.37 -9.03 11.80
C ARG A 195 15.81 -8.47 10.50
N LEU A 196 15.99 -9.14 9.35
CA LEU A 196 15.33 -8.73 8.10
C LEU A 196 13.81 -8.74 8.27
N VAL A 197 13.26 -9.85 8.78
CA VAL A 197 11.82 -9.96 9.09
C VAL A 197 11.38 -8.82 10.01
N TRP A 198 12.11 -8.59 11.09
CA TRP A 198 11.77 -7.52 12.04
C TRP A 198 11.80 -6.12 11.41
N TRP A 199 12.84 -5.81 10.63
CA TRP A 199 12.94 -4.51 9.97
C TRP A 199 11.85 -4.29 8.92
N SER A 200 11.47 -5.34 8.17
CA SER A 200 10.34 -5.29 7.24
C SER A 200 9.00 -5.08 7.94
N VAL A 201 8.77 -5.71 9.10
CA VAL A 201 7.55 -5.42 9.90
C VAL A 201 7.61 -4.00 10.47
N PHE A 202 8.78 -3.58 10.97
CA PHE A 202 8.95 -2.28 11.59
C PHE A 202 8.68 -1.13 10.61
N SER A 203 9.18 -1.22 9.37
CA SER A 203 8.89 -0.24 8.32
C SER A 203 7.40 -0.10 8.03
N SER A 204 6.63 -1.17 8.26
CA SER A 204 5.18 -1.22 7.99
C SER A 204 4.29 -0.97 9.22
N LEU A 205 4.86 -0.72 10.41
CA LEU A 205 4.08 -0.30 11.59
C LEU A 205 3.26 1.01 11.42
N PRO A 206 3.56 1.91 10.47
CA PRO A 206 2.65 3.00 10.13
C PRO A 206 1.30 2.53 9.60
N GLN A 207 1.19 1.32 9.01
CA GLN A 207 -0.07 0.78 8.48
C GLN A 207 -1.16 0.66 9.56
N PRO A 208 -0.96 -0.04 10.70
CA PRO A 208 -2.00 -0.12 11.75
C PRO A 208 -2.32 1.25 12.36
N VAL A 209 -1.35 2.15 12.47
CA VAL A 209 -1.56 3.51 12.99
C VAL A 209 -2.42 4.32 12.01
N GLY A 210 -2.06 4.30 10.73
CA GLY A 210 -2.80 4.95 9.65
C GLY A 210 -4.22 4.40 9.51
N ALA A 211 -4.40 3.08 9.65
CA ALA A 211 -5.70 2.43 9.60
C ALA A 211 -6.63 2.91 10.71
N VAL A 212 -6.15 2.97 11.95
CA VAL A 212 -6.94 3.47 13.08
C VAL A 212 -7.25 4.96 12.92
N ALA A 213 -6.27 5.78 12.52
CA ALA A 213 -6.46 7.21 12.33
C ALA A 213 -7.49 7.51 11.22
N ALA A 214 -7.37 6.82 10.09
CA ALA A 214 -8.29 6.94 8.97
C ALA A 214 -9.69 6.44 9.32
N PHE A 215 -9.81 5.29 9.99
CA PHE A 215 -11.09 4.76 10.46
C PHE A 215 -11.77 5.74 11.43
N TYR A 216 -11.03 6.31 12.38
CA TYR A 216 -11.57 7.36 13.26
C TYR A 216 -12.12 8.54 12.44
N PHE A 217 -11.31 9.06 11.51
CA PHE A 217 -11.69 10.21 10.68
C PHE A 217 -12.97 9.95 9.90
N VAL A 218 -13.07 8.83 9.18
CA VAL A 218 -14.24 8.54 8.34
C VAL A 218 -15.51 8.24 9.13
N ARG A 219 -15.37 7.75 10.38
CA ARG A 219 -16.52 7.52 11.27
C ARG A 219 -17.11 8.84 11.80
N VAL A 220 -16.27 9.84 12.02
CA VAL A 220 -16.71 11.17 12.48
C VAL A 220 -17.14 12.06 11.31
N ALA A 221 -16.47 11.94 10.16
CA ALA A 221 -16.62 12.83 9.02
C ALA A 221 -17.06 12.06 7.75
N ARG A 222 -18.18 11.34 7.81
CA ARG A 222 -18.68 10.52 6.69
C ARG A 222 -18.84 11.28 5.37
N GLU A 223 -19.24 12.54 5.41
CA GLU A 223 -19.35 13.39 4.21
C GLU A 223 -18.00 13.62 3.51
N PHE A 224 -16.88 13.40 4.22
CA PHE A 224 -15.51 13.54 3.73
C PHE A 224 -14.87 12.19 3.37
N LEU A 225 -15.65 11.10 3.33
CA LEU A 225 -15.18 9.79 2.82
C LEU A 225 -14.44 9.90 1.48
N PRO A 226 -14.91 10.68 0.48
CA PRO A 226 -14.18 10.82 -0.79
C PRO A 226 -12.78 11.40 -0.62
N VAL A 227 -12.54 12.24 0.40
CA VAL A 227 -11.19 12.77 0.71
C VAL A 227 -10.29 11.64 1.20
N GLY A 228 -10.76 10.78 2.10
CA GLY A 228 -9.98 9.66 2.63
C GLY A 228 -9.61 8.65 1.54
N PHE A 229 -10.59 8.26 0.72
CA PHE A 229 -10.35 7.39 -0.43
C PHE A 229 -9.40 8.03 -1.44
N GLY A 230 -9.62 9.30 -1.79
CA GLY A 230 -8.74 10.05 -2.68
C GLY A 230 -7.32 10.15 -2.14
N PHE A 231 -7.15 10.44 -0.85
CA PHE A 231 -5.85 10.55 -0.20
C PHE A 231 -5.03 9.27 -0.35
N ALA A 232 -5.62 8.12 0.02
CA ALA A 232 -4.95 6.84 -0.10
C ALA A 232 -4.64 6.51 -1.56
N ALA A 233 -5.60 6.68 -2.47
CA ALA A 233 -5.40 6.39 -3.90
C ALA A 233 -4.32 7.28 -4.53
N GLY A 234 -4.32 8.58 -4.22
CA GLY A 234 -3.38 9.54 -4.81
C GLY A 234 -1.95 9.27 -4.38
N ALA A 235 -1.76 9.00 -3.09
CA ALA A 235 -0.47 8.60 -2.56
C ALA A 235 0.02 7.27 -3.17
N MET A 236 -0.81 6.23 -3.18
CA MET A 236 -0.46 4.91 -3.70
C MET A 236 -0.17 4.92 -5.22
N ILE A 237 -0.98 5.64 -6.02
CA ILE A 237 -0.71 5.80 -7.45
C ILE A 237 0.63 6.52 -7.67
N TYR A 238 0.89 7.59 -6.91
CA TYR A 238 2.16 8.31 -7.02
C TYR A 238 3.35 7.43 -6.66
N LEU A 239 3.28 6.66 -5.57
CA LEU A 239 4.33 5.72 -5.16
C LEU A 239 4.64 4.70 -6.26
N VAL A 240 3.63 4.12 -6.89
CA VAL A 240 3.87 3.17 -8.00
C VAL A 240 4.61 3.83 -9.16
N LEU A 241 4.17 5.03 -9.56
CA LEU A 241 4.72 5.72 -10.72
C LEU A 241 6.10 6.34 -10.47
N ALA A 242 6.32 6.86 -9.27
CA ALA A 242 7.53 7.58 -8.90
C ALA A 242 8.62 6.65 -8.36
N GLU A 243 8.26 5.51 -7.78
CA GLU A 243 9.22 4.66 -7.07
C GLU A 243 9.21 3.21 -7.60
N PHE A 244 8.07 2.51 -7.62
CA PHE A 244 8.07 1.07 -7.90
C PHE A 244 8.39 0.73 -9.36
N VAL A 245 7.77 1.44 -10.31
CA VAL A 245 8.02 1.24 -11.74
C VAL A 245 9.45 1.66 -12.11
N PRO A 246 9.98 2.82 -11.65
CA PRO A 246 11.39 3.16 -11.82
C PRO A 246 12.35 2.12 -11.23
N GLU A 247 12.16 1.69 -9.99
CA GLU A 247 13.02 0.67 -9.34
C GLU A 247 13.01 -0.65 -10.14
N ALA A 248 11.85 -1.06 -10.65
CA ALA A 248 11.76 -2.25 -11.51
C ALA A 248 12.54 -2.08 -12.83
N PHE A 249 12.57 -0.89 -13.42
CA PHE A 249 13.41 -0.64 -14.60
C PHE A 249 14.89 -0.62 -14.28
N GLU A 250 15.27 -0.05 -13.13
CA GLU A 250 16.67 -0.03 -12.68
C GLU A 250 17.18 -1.45 -12.44
N ARG A 251 16.41 -2.28 -11.71
CA ARG A 251 16.75 -3.71 -11.51
C ARG A 251 16.70 -4.52 -12.80
N GLY A 252 15.84 -4.14 -13.73
CA GLY A 252 15.65 -4.83 -15.00
C GLY A 252 16.66 -4.47 -16.08
N ALA A 253 17.55 -3.50 -15.86
CA ALA A 253 18.41 -2.92 -16.90
C ALA A 253 19.25 -3.97 -17.66
N ASP A 254 19.75 -4.97 -16.95
CA ASP A 254 20.60 -6.04 -17.51
C ASP A 254 19.81 -7.25 -18.03
N LEU A 255 18.48 -7.26 -17.88
CA LEU A 255 17.62 -8.32 -18.37
C LEU A 255 17.27 -8.13 -19.86
N PRO A 256 16.88 -9.20 -20.57
CA PRO A 256 16.34 -9.07 -21.93
C PRO A 256 15.19 -8.07 -21.98
N ASN A 257 15.18 -7.20 -23.01
CA ASN A 257 14.22 -6.09 -23.15
C ASN A 257 14.17 -5.11 -21.96
N GLY A 258 15.24 -5.04 -21.15
CA GLY A 258 15.30 -4.18 -19.96
C GLY A 258 14.27 -4.54 -18.90
N GLY A 259 13.94 -5.83 -18.75
CA GLY A 259 12.97 -6.33 -17.75
C GLY A 259 11.51 -5.96 -18.02
N ARG A 260 11.20 -5.30 -19.15
CA ARG A 260 9.84 -4.86 -19.51
C ARG A 260 8.84 -6.00 -19.54
N THR A 261 9.24 -7.17 -20.04
CA THR A 261 8.35 -8.32 -20.16
C THR A 261 7.91 -8.80 -18.79
N GLU A 262 8.84 -8.95 -17.85
CA GLU A 262 8.60 -9.34 -16.47
C GLU A 262 7.74 -8.32 -15.74
N LEU A 263 8.07 -7.02 -15.90
CA LEU A 263 7.34 -5.93 -15.26
C LEU A 263 5.87 -5.89 -15.72
N PHE A 264 5.62 -5.85 -17.04
CA PHE A 264 4.25 -5.76 -17.55
C PHE A 264 3.45 -7.04 -17.33
N ALA A 265 4.10 -8.22 -17.41
CA ALA A 265 3.45 -9.47 -17.05
C ALA A 265 3.07 -9.48 -15.57
N GLY A 266 3.94 -8.99 -14.69
CA GLY A 266 3.66 -8.80 -13.27
C GLY A 266 2.49 -7.84 -13.04
N ILE A 267 2.51 -6.65 -13.66
CA ILE A 267 1.42 -5.67 -13.56
C ILE A 267 0.09 -6.28 -14.00
N ALA A 268 0.08 -6.99 -15.14
CA ALA A 268 -1.12 -7.64 -15.63
C ALA A 268 -1.62 -8.73 -14.69
N ALA A 269 -0.72 -9.55 -14.12
CA ALA A 269 -1.06 -10.57 -13.15
C ALA A 269 -1.63 -9.96 -11.86
N GLY A 270 -0.98 -8.91 -11.33
CA GLY A 270 -1.45 -8.18 -10.16
C GLY A 270 -2.82 -7.55 -10.39
N ALA A 271 -3.03 -6.89 -11.54
CA ALA A 271 -4.32 -6.31 -11.90
C ALA A 271 -5.42 -7.37 -12.07
N ALA A 272 -5.09 -8.54 -12.64
CA ALA A 272 -6.04 -9.64 -12.81
C ALA A 272 -6.54 -10.19 -11.47
N VAL A 273 -5.66 -10.32 -10.47
CA VAL A 273 -6.03 -10.71 -9.10
C VAL A 273 -7.02 -9.72 -8.47
N MET A 274 -7.00 -8.46 -8.92
CA MET A 274 -7.82 -7.38 -8.37
C MET A 274 -9.14 -7.14 -9.11
N VAL A 275 -9.41 -7.84 -10.21
CA VAL A 275 -10.70 -7.75 -10.93
C VAL A 275 -11.91 -7.98 -10.01
N PRO A 276 -11.91 -8.89 -9.03
CA PRO A 276 -13.04 -9.06 -8.11
C PRO A 276 -13.46 -7.79 -7.37
N LEU A 277 -12.54 -6.85 -7.08
CA LEU A 277 -12.88 -5.58 -6.42
C LEU A 277 -13.86 -4.72 -7.20
N LEU A 278 -13.98 -4.91 -8.52
CA LEU A 278 -14.96 -4.20 -9.34
C LEU A 278 -16.42 -4.56 -9.00
N PHE A 279 -16.63 -5.64 -8.24
CA PHE A 279 -17.95 -6.18 -7.93
C PHE A 279 -18.26 -6.17 -6.43
N VAL A 280 -17.38 -5.54 -5.64
CA VAL A 280 -17.47 -5.45 -4.18
C VAL A 280 -18.18 -4.19 -3.76
#